data_AF-A0AAW1P6E3-F1
#
_entry.id   AF-A0AAW1P6E3-F1
#
_cell.length_a   1.000
_cell.length_b   1.000
_cell.length_c   1.000
_cell.angle_alpha   90.00
_cell.angle_beta   90.00
_cell.angle_gamma   90.00
#
_symmetry.space_group_name_H-M   'P 1'
#
loop_
_entity.id
_entity.type
_entity.pdbx_description
1 polymer ?
#
loop_
_entity_poly.entity_id
_entity_poly.type
_entity_poly.pdbx_seq_one_letter_code
_entity_poly.pdbx_strand_id
1 'polypeptide(L)'
;MVVPIVSNLGLQGSHWWRIFVELQPSKPAEQQLAVQAYGALLGCWLGAFPVLLNWGTRWQEWPLPSITGALLGLAVGRYGFRSMPRMHH
;
A
#
# COMPACT_ATOMS: atom_id res chain seq x y z
N MET A 1 -2.99 12.53 -5.56
CA MET A 1 -4.26 11.78 -5.37
C MET A 1 -4.68 11.60 -3.90
N VAL A 2 -4.08 12.33 -2.93
CA VAL A 2 -4.38 12.19 -1.47
C VAL A 2 -5.52 13.10 -1.00
N VAL A 3 -5.84 14.15 -1.76
CA VAL A 3 -6.76 15.24 -1.36
C VAL A 3 -8.21 14.82 -1.08
N PRO A 4 -8.86 13.90 -1.83
CA PRO A 4 -10.29 13.60 -1.57
C PRO A 4 -10.53 12.70 -0.34
N ILE A 5 -9.48 12.16 0.28
CA ILE A 5 -9.58 11.20 1.40
C ILE A 5 -9.69 11.94 2.74
N VAL A 6 -8.87 12.96 2.95
CA VAL A 6 -8.90 13.80 4.16
C VAL A 6 -10.25 14.50 4.29
N SER A 7 -10.83 14.93 3.17
CA SER A 7 -12.13 15.59 3.14
C SER A 7 -13.32 14.69 3.47
N ASN A 8 -13.18 13.36 3.33
CA ASN A 8 -14.32 12.43 3.43
C ASN A 8 -14.26 11.46 4.64
N LEU A 9 -13.06 11.21 5.19
CA LEU A 9 -12.86 10.36 6.38
C LEU A 9 -12.71 11.16 7.69
N GLY A 10 -12.40 12.46 7.61
CA GLY A 10 -12.10 13.27 8.79
C GLY A 10 -10.78 12.87 9.48
N LEU A 11 -10.14 13.83 10.15
CA LEU A 11 -8.90 13.63 10.90
C LEU A 11 -9.12 12.93 12.27
N GLN A 12 -10.10 12.03 12.39
CA GLN A 12 -10.32 11.29 13.63
C GLN A 12 -9.44 10.03 13.64
N GLY A 13 -8.45 10.00 14.55
CA GLY A 13 -7.50 8.88 14.67
C GLY A 13 -8.15 7.52 14.94
N SER A 14 -9.36 7.49 15.51
CA SER A 14 -10.14 6.26 15.74
C SER A 14 -10.51 5.54 14.45
N HIS A 15 -10.82 6.27 13.36
CA HIS A 15 -11.11 5.66 12.06
C HIS A 15 -9.87 5.03 11.42
N TRP A 16 -8.70 5.65 11.58
CA TRP A 16 -7.43 5.12 11.09
C TRP A 16 -7.05 3.83 11.81
N TRP A 17 -7.20 3.79 13.13
CA TRP A 17 -6.98 2.57 13.91
C TRP A 17 -7.87 1.42 13.42
N ARG A 18 -9.16 1.69 13.19
CA ARG A 18 -10.09 0.64 12.74
C ARG A 18 -9.78 0.11 11.34
N ILE A 19 -9.31 0.97 10.44
CA ILE A 19 -9.00 0.56 9.05
C ILE A 19 -7.67 -0.20 8.99
N PHE A 20 -6.64 0.25 9.71
CA PHE A 20 -5.28 -0.30 9.62
C PHE A 20 -4.95 -1.38 10.66
N VAL A 21 -5.66 -1.41 11.79
CA VAL A 21 -5.40 -2.37 12.88
C VAL A 21 -6.55 -3.37 13.03
N GLU A 22 -7.80 -2.92 12.98
CA GLU A 22 -8.97 -3.81 13.09
C GLU A 22 -9.28 -4.54 11.76
N LEU A 23 -8.71 -4.10 10.63
CA LEU A 23 -8.95 -4.67 9.29
C LEU A 23 -10.44 -4.76 8.91
N GLN A 24 -11.28 -3.85 9.41
CA GLN A 24 -12.71 -3.77 9.08
C GLN A 24 -13.03 -2.54 8.21
N PRO A 25 -12.65 -2.52 6.91
CA PRO A 25 -13.06 -1.46 6.00
C PRO A 25 -14.57 -1.58 5.74
N SER A 26 -15.33 -0.52 6.06
CA SER A 26 -16.79 -0.52 5.86
C SER A 26 -17.19 -0.05 4.46
N LYS A 27 -16.30 0.69 3.78
CA LYS A 27 -16.53 1.23 2.44
C LYS A 27 -15.61 0.56 1.43
N PRO A 28 -16.05 0.34 0.16
CA PRO A 28 -15.19 -0.22 -0.88
C PRO A 28 -13.95 0.65 -1.15
N ALA A 29 -14.03 1.96 -0.94
CA ALA A 29 -12.89 2.86 -1.03
C ALA A 29 -11.86 2.64 0.10
N GLU A 30 -12.30 2.32 1.31
CA GLU A 30 -11.41 1.99 2.44
C GLU A 30 -10.68 0.66 2.20
N GLN A 31 -11.39 -0.33 1.65
CA GLN A 31 -10.81 -1.62 1.29
C GLN A 31 -9.73 -1.49 0.19
N GLN A 32 -9.97 -0.65 -0.82
CA GLN A 32 -8.97 -0.31 -1.84
C GLN A 32 -7.71 0.31 -1.26
N LEU A 33 -7.86 1.18 -0.27
CA LEU A 33 -6.74 1.86 0.37
C LEU A 33 -5.94 0.92 1.26
N ALA A 34 -6.61 0.07 2.04
CA ALA A 34 -5.95 -0.93 2.85
C ALA A 34 -5.10 -1.87 1.98
N VAL A 35 -5.68 -2.44 0.91
CA VAL A 35 -4.96 -3.34 -0.01
C VAL A 35 -3.76 -2.65 -0.67
N GLN A 36 -3.91 -1.38 -1.08
CA GLN A 36 -2.80 -0.61 -1.64
C GLN A 36 -1.70 -0.32 -0.60
N ALA A 37 -2.06 0.06 0.62
CA ALA A 37 -1.11 0.36 1.67
C ALA A 37 -0.31 -0.88 2.10
N TYR A 38 -0.98 -2.02 2.30
CA TYR A 38 -0.29 -3.29 2.56
C TYR A 38 0.57 -3.73 1.37
N GLY A 39 0.08 -3.57 0.14
CA GLY A 39 0.87 -3.83 -1.06
C GLY A 39 2.14 -2.98 -1.14
N ALA A 40 2.06 -1.69 -0.81
CA ALA A 40 3.20 -0.78 -0.76
C ALA A 40 4.22 -1.16 0.33
N LEU A 41 3.74 -1.50 1.52
CA LEU A 41 4.59 -1.92 2.65
C LEU A 41 5.32 -3.22 2.32
N LEU A 42 4.61 -4.21 1.80
CA LEU A 42 5.21 -5.48 1.37
C LEU A 42 6.17 -5.28 0.21
N GLY A 43 5.82 -4.45 -0.77
CA GLY A 43 6.70 -4.11 -1.89
C GLY A 43 7.96 -3.39 -1.45
N CYS A 44 7.85 -2.44 -0.51
CA CYS A 44 8.98 -1.74 0.09
C CYS A 44 9.90 -2.69 0.86
N TRP A 45 9.31 -3.59 1.65
CA TRP A 45 10.03 -4.61 2.41
C TRP A 45 10.77 -5.59 1.48
N LEU A 46 10.11 -6.05 0.41
CA LEU A 46 10.75 -6.89 -0.61
C LEU A 46 11.86 -6.14 -1.37
N GLY A 47 11.66 -4.86 -1.63
CA GLY A 47 12.65 -3.97 -2.23
C GLY A 47 13.88 -3.73 -1.36
N ALA A 48 13.83 -4.02 -0.05
CA ALA A 48 14.99 -3.95 0.83
C ALA A 48 15.92 -5.17 0.71
N PHE A 49 15.46 -6.32 0.20
CA PHE A 49 16.31 -7.51 0.02
C PHE A 49 17.46 -7.29 -0.97
N PRO A 50 17.25 -6.64 -2.13
CA PRO A 50 18.35 -6.25 -3.00
C PRO A 50 19.42 -5.45 -2.26
N VAL A 51 19.08 -4.52 -1.37
CA VAL A 51 20.06 -3.71 -0.62
C VAL A 51 20.98 -4.60 0.23
N LEU A 52 20.42 -5.65 0.86
CA LEU A 52 21.19 -6.59 1.71
C LEU A 52 22.16 -7.46 0.91
N LEU A 53 21.87 -7.74 -0.36
CA LEU A 53 22.66 -8.64 -1.20
C LEU A 53 23.93 -7.99 -1.77
N ASN A 54 24.14 -6.67 -1.60
CA ASN A 54 25.34 -5.92 -1.99
C ASN A 54 25.99 -6.46 -3.29
N TRP A 55 25.36 -6.26 -4.44
CA TRP A 55 26.00 -6.49 -5.73
C TRP A 55 26.88 -5.31 -6.17
N GLY A 56 27.20 -4.37 -5.27
CA GLY A 56 28.07 -3.22 -5.55
C GLY A 56 27.53 -2.26 -6.62
N THR A 57 26.24 -2.29 -6.91
CA THR A 57 25.64 -1.45 -7.98
C THR A 57 24.95 -0.22 -7.42
N ARG A 58 25.10 0.92 -8.11
CA ARG A 58 24.52 2.22 -7.69
C ARG A 58 22.99 2.24 -7.60
N TRP A 59 22.29 1.38 -8.33
CA TRP A 59 20.82 1.30 -8.27
C TRP A 59 20.30 0.56 -7.04
N GLN A 60 21.19 -0.15 -6.32
CA GLN A 60 20.90 -0.98 -5.15
C GLN A 60 21.08 -0.21 -3.83
N GLU A 61 21.47 1.06 -3.91
CA GLU A 61 21.62 1.95 -2.76
C GLU A 61 20.24 2.36 -2.22
N TRP A 62 20.06 2.25 -0.90
CA TRP A 62 18.87 2.77 -0.25
C TRP A 62 18.82 4.30 -0.47
N PRO A 63 17.67 4.89 -0.84
CA PRO A 63 16.30 4.35 -0.78
C PRO A 63 15.72 3.83 -2.11
N LEU A 64 16.49 3.79 -3.20
CA LEU A 64 15.95 3.54 -4.54
C LEU A 64 15.19 2.19 -4.68
N PRO A 65 15.76 1.04 -4.27
CA PRO A 65 15.09 -0.26 -4.35
C PRO A 65 13.81 -0.37 -3.52
N SER A 66 13.80 0.27 -2.35
CA SER A 66 12.63 0.29 -1.46
C SER A 66 11.50 1.14 -2.05
N ILE A 67 11.81 2.27 -2.68
CA ILE A 67 10.81 3.13 -3.35
C ILE A 67 10.23 2.44 -4.58
N THR A 68 11.06 1.81 -5.42
CA THR A 68 10.59 1.08 -6.61
C THR A 68 9.71 -0.10 -6.21
N GLY A 69 10.10 -0.84 -5.17
CA GLY A 69 9.29 -1.91 -4.58
C GLY A 69 7.94 -1.41 -4.06
N ALA A 70 7.91 -0.28 -3.34
CA ALA A 70 6.67 0.31 -2.85
C ALA A 70 5.72 0.74 -3.99
N LEU A 71 6.26 1.36 -5.05
CA LEU A 71 5.49 1.78 -6.22
C LEU A 71 4.91 0.58 -6.99
N LEU A 72 5.69 -0.48 -7.16
CA LEU A 72 5.21 -1.72 -7.76
C LEU A 72 4.12 -2.38 -6.90
N GLY A 73 4.31 -2.41 -5.58
CA GLY A 73 3.31 -2.91 -4.63
C GLY A 73 1.99 -2.14 -4.67
N LEU A 74 2.04 -0.81 -4.79
CA LEU A 74 0.85 0.03 -4.99
C LEU A 74 0.16 -0.26 -6.32
N ALA A 75 0.92 -0.39 -7.41
CA ALA A 75 0.37 -0.71 -8.72
C ALA A 75 -0.34 -2.06 -8.68
N VAL A 76 0.32 -3.10 -8.17
CA VAL A 76 -0.25 -4.44 -8.04
C VAL A 76 -1.50 -4.43 -7.16
N GLY A 77 -1.48 -3.75 -6.01
CA GLY A 77 -2.67 -3.64 -5.15
C GLY A 77 -3.85 -2.93 -5.84
N ARG A 78 -3.58 -1.88 -6.63
CA ARG A 78 -4.61 -1.13 -7.37
C ARG A 78 -5.21 -1.93 -8.52
N TYR A 79 -4.37 -2.60 -9.31
CA TYR A 79 -4.84 -3.41 -10.44
C TYR A 79 -5.47 -4.73 -9.96
N GLY A 80 -4.88 -5.37 -8.95
CA GLY A 80 -5.36 -6.62 -8.35
C GLY A 80 -6.72 -6.46 -7.65
N PHE A 81 -6.93 -5.36 -6.91
CA PHE A 81 -8.23 -5.07 -6.33
C PHE A 81 -9.30 -4.87 -7.41
N ARG A 82 -8.95 -4.19 -8.52
CA ARG A 82 -9.90 -3.95 -9.62
C ARG A 82 -10.32 -5.24 -10.33
N SER A 83 -9.46 -6.26 -10.34
CA SER A 83 -9.77 -7.59 -10.88
C SER A 83 -10.55 -8.50 -9.94
N MET A 84 -10.70 -8.16 -8.65
CA MET A 84 -11.53 -8.96 -7.75
C MET A 84 -13.02 -8.76 -8.09
N PRO A 85 -13.76 -9.83 -8.43
CA PRO A 85 -15.20 -9.73 -8.60
C PRO A 85 -15.81 -9.33 -7.25
N ARG A 86 -16.54 -8.21 -7.23
CA ARG A 86 -17.33 -7.83 -6.05
C ARG A 86 -18.39 -8.90 -5.84
N MET A 87 -18.15 -9.81 -4.91
CA MET A 87 -19.17 -10.72 -4.44
C MET A 87 -20.16 -9.87 -3.62
N HIS A 88 -21.29 -9.55 -4.24
CA HIS A 88 -22.45 -8.97 -3.58
C HIS A 88 -22.97 -10.01 -2.57
N HIS A 89 -22.88 -9.68 -1.28
CA HIS A 89 -23.69 -10.29 -0.23
C HIS A 89 -24.78 -9.32 0.19
#